data_AF-A0A2X2JEL3-F1
#
_entry.id   AF-A0A2X2JEL3-F1
#
_cell.length_a   1.000
_cell.length_b   1.000
_cell.length_c   1.000
_cell.angle_alpha   90.00
_cell.angle_beta   90.00
_cell.angle_gamma   90.00
#
_symmetry.space_group_name_H-M   'P 1'
#
loop_
_entity.id
_entity.type
_entity.pdbx_description
1 polymer ?
#
loop_
_entity_poly.entity_id
_entity_poly.type
_entity_poly.pdbx_seq_one_letter_code
_entity_poly.pdbx_strand_id
1 'polypeptide(L)'
;MAMEFLAQQAQTQHLNQAFSGKKQMMMRGLSMLKISDRVLYTGAHPDDENNKLLTFLSQDQVVDTAYLSVTRGEGGQNFIGREKGLDLGVLRVQESLAAREIEGTKQFFTRAKDFGFAKSVDETLARWDENGVLADMV
;
A
#
# COMPACT_ATOMS: atom_id res chain seq x y z
N MET A 1 -27.00 -37.63 0.37
CA MET A 1 -26.49 -38.01 -0.96
C MET A 1 -26.41 -36.85 -1.96
N ALA A 2 -27.51 -36.27 -2.47
CA ALA A 2 -27.43 -35.16 -3.45
C ALA A 2 -26.85 -33.85 -2.86
N MET A 3 -27.23 -33.50 -1.63
CA MET A 3 -26.71 -32.32 -0.92
C MET A 3 -25.22 -32.44 -0.58
N GLU A 4 -24.76 -33.64 -0.19
CA GLU A 4 -23.34 -33.89 0.09
C GLU A 4 -22.49 -33.82 -1.18
N PHE A 5 -22.99 -34.33 -2.31
CA PHE A 5 -22.31 -34.25 -3.59
C PHE A 5 -22.15 -32.79 -4.06
N LEU A 6 -23.19 -31.97 -3.91
CA LEU A 6 -23.13 -30.54 -4.24
C LEU A 6 -22.17 -29.77 -3.33
N ALA A 7 -22.14 -30.07 -2.02
CA ALA A 7 -21.18 -29.48 -1.09
C ALA A 7 -19.73 -29.86 -1.45
N GLN A 8 -19.50 -31.11 -1.85
CA GLN A 8 -18.18 -31.60 -2.24
C GLN A 8 -17.71 -30.97 -3.56
N GLN A 9 -18.62 -30.78 -4.53
CA GLN A 9 -18.32 -30.08 -5.78
C GLN A 9 -17.98 -28.60 -5.55
N ALA A 10 -18.75 -27.90 -4.70
CA ALA A 10 -18.48 -26.50 -4.33
C ALA A 10 -17.12 -26.35 -3.62
N GLN A 11 -16.81 -27.26 -2.70
CA GLN A 11 -15.51 -27.27 -2.00
C GLN A 11 -14.34 -27.54 -2.96
N THR A 12 -14.52 -28.45 -3.92
CA THR A 12 -13.51 -28.77 -4.93
C THR A 12 -13.28 -27.61 -5.91
N GLN A 13 -14.35 -26.91 -6.32
CA GLN A 13 -14.23 -25.71 -7.15
C GLN A 13 -13.50 -24.57 -6.43
N HIS A 14 -13.82 -24.33 -5.16
CA HIS A 14 -13.13 -23.34 -4.33
C HIS A 14 -11.64 -23.66 -4.17
N LEU A 15 -11.30 -24.93 -3.93
CA LEU A 15 -9.91 -25.39 -3.87
C LEU A 15 -9.17 -25.17 -5.20
N ASN A 16 -9.79 -25.49 -6.33
CA ASN A 16 -9.19 -25.28 -7.65
C ASN A 16 -8.98 -23.80 -7.98
N GLN A 17 -9.90 -22.91 -7.60
CA GLN A 17 -9.71 -21.46 -7.73
C GLN A 17 -8.58 -20.95 -6.83
N ALA A 18 -8.52 -21.40 -5.58
CA ALA A 18 -7.44 -21.03 -4.66
C ALA A 18 -6.07 -21.54 -5.14
N PHE A 19 -5.99 -22.76 -5.69
CA PHE A 19 -4.78 -23.31 -6.30
C PHE A 19 -4.36 -22.54 -7.56
N SER A 20 -5.31 -22.08 -8.37
CA SER A 20 -5.07 -21.22 -9.52
C SER A 20 -4.45 -19.88 -9.09
N GLY A 21 -5.00 -19.23 -8.06
CA GLY A 21 -4.48 -17.97 -7.51
C GLY A 21 -3.06 -18.11 -6.95
N LYS A 22 -2.79 -19.18 -6.17
CA LYS A 22 -1.43 -19.46 -5.67
C LYS A 22 -0.43 -19.70 -6.80
N LYS A 23 -0.82 -20.44 -7.84
CA LYS A 23 0.04 -20.68 -9.01
C LYS A 23 0.34 -19.38 -9.75
N GLN A 24 -0.65 -18.49 -9.89
CA GLN A 24 -0.45 -17.16 -10.49
C GLN A 24 0.49 -16.29 -9.67
N MET A 25 0.32 -16.22 -8.34
CA MET A 25 1.26 -15.51 -7.45
C MET A 25 2.69 -16.07 -7.56
N MET A 26 2.85 -17.38 -7.58
CA MET A 26 4.18 -18.00 -7.71
C MET A 26 4.82 -17.71 -9.07
N MET A 27 4.07 -17.84 -10.16
CA MET A 27 4.56 -17.50 -11.50
C MET A 27 4.92 -16.02 -11.60
N ARG A 28 4.14 -15.13 -10.99
CA ARG A 28 4.45 -13.70 -10.91
C ARG A 28 5.73 -13.47 -10.11
N GLY A 29 5.90 -14.09 -8.96
CA GLY A 29 7.13 -14.04 -8.16
C GLY A 29 8.36 -14.49 -8.96
N LEU A 30 8.22 -15.53 -9.78
CA LEU A 30 9.29 -15.99 -10.69
C LEU A 30 9.57 -15.00 -11.82
N SER A 31 8.53 -14.37 -12.39
CA SER A 31 8.70 -13.31 -13.39
C SER A 31 9.46 -12.11 -12.81
N MET A 32 9.14 -11.71 -11.58
CA MET A 32 9.79 -10.60 -10.87
C MET A 32 11.31 -10.80 -10.69
N LEU A 33 11.80 -12.05 -10.65
CA LEU A 33 13.25 -12.32 -10.54
C LEU A 33 14.05 -11.85 -11.76
N LYS A 34 13.40 -11.67 -12.91
CA LYS A 34 14.05 -11.20 -14.16
C LYS A 34 13.87 -9.71 -14.41
N ILE A 35 13.15 -9.01 -13.53
CA ILE A 35 12.71 -7.64 -13.76
C ILE A 35 13.74 -6.66 -13.18
N SER A 36 14.08 -5.65 -13.98
CA SER A 36 14.95 -4.54 -13.59
C SER A 36 14.20 -3.22 -13.45
N ASP A 37 12.97 -3.15 -13.96
CA ASP A 37 12.13 -1.95 -13.88
C ASP A 37 11.57 -1.79 -12.46
N ARG A 38 11.88 -0.64 -11.85
CA ARG A 38 11.41 -0.27 -10.51
C ARG A 38 10.77 1.10 -10.55
N VAL A 39 9.61 1.22 -9.93
CA VAL A 39 8.89 2.49 -9.81
C VAL A 39 8.61 2.76 -8.33
N LEU A 40 9.06 3.93 -7.86
CA LEU A 40 8.67 4.49 -6.58
C LEU A 40 7.74 5.66 -6.84
N TYR A 41 6.45 5.49 -6.51
CA TYR A 41 5.48 6.58 -6.51
C TYR A 41 5.55 7.27 -5.14
N THR A 42 5.63 8.59 -5.10
CA THR A 42 5.82 9.34 -3.85
C THR A 42 4.65 10.30 -3.62
N GLY A 43 4.11 10.34 -2.40
CA GLY A 43 3.06 11.26 -1.98
C GLY A 43 3.26 11.71 -0.53
N ALA A 44 2.51 12.70 -0.07
CA ALA A 44 2.71 13.27 1.26
C ALA A 44 2.03 12.43 2.36
N HIS A 45 0.84 11.91 2.08
CA HIS A 45 -0.02 11.20 3.03
C HIS A 45 -0.57 9.87 2.45
N PRO A 46 -1.05 8.95 3.31
CA PRO A 46 -1.67 7.72 2.82
C PRO A 46 -3.08 8.00 2.25
N ASP A 47 -3.22 8.10 0.93
CA ASP A 47 -4.42 8.47 0.13
C ASP A 47 -4.05 9.35 -1.08
N ASP A 48 -2.86 9.93 -1.12
CA ASP A 48 -2.37 10.74 -2.25
C ASP A 48 -2.02 9.90 -3.50
N GLU A 49 -1.97 8.57 -3.37
CA GLU A 49 -1.58 7.68 -4.45
C GLU A 49 -2.64 7.49 -5.54
N ASN A 50 -2.21 7.03 -6.72
CA ASN A 50 -3.11 6.56 -7.76
C ASN A 50 -3.18 5.03 -7.78
N ASN A 51 -4.13 4.46 -7.05
CA ASN A 51 -4.31 3.00 -6.91
C ASN A 51 -4.43 2.26 -8.25
N LYS A 52 -5.07 2.87 -9.25
CA LYS A 52 -5.22 2.26 -10.58
C LYS A 52 -3.88 2.14 -11.29
N LEU A 53 -3.06 3.19 -11.22
CA LEU A 53 -1.72 3.18 -11.79
C LEU A 53 -0.83 2.16 -11.06
N LEU A 54 -0.85 2.16 -9.73
CA LEU A 54 -0.06 1.22 -8.93
C LEU A 54 -0.42 -0.25 -9.23
N THR A 55 -1.72 -0.55 -9.32
CA THR A 55 -2.21 -1.88 -9.71
C THR A 55 -1.80 -2.25 -11.13
N PHE A 56 -1.93 -1.31 -12.08
CA PHE A 56 -1.56 -1.54 -13.47
C PHE A 56 -0.06 -1.85 -13.59
N LEU A 57 0.80 -1.04 -12.99
CA LEU A 57 2.24 -1.26 -13.01
C LEU A 57 2.62 -2.60 -12.37
N SER A 58 2.08 -2.90 -11.20
CA SER A 58 2.48 -4.09 -10.46
C SER A 58 1.92 -5.37 -11.08
N GLN A 59 0.63 -5.39 -11.45
CA GLN A 59 -0.08 -6.62 -11.81
C GLN A 59 -0.09 -6.88 -13.30
N ASP A 60 -0.31 -5.84 -14.11
CA ASP A 60 -0.42 -5.97 -15.56
C ASP A 60 0.95 -5.87 -16.23
N GLN A 61 1.73 -4.84 -15.88
CA GLN A 61 3.06 -4.61 -16.44
C GLN A 61 4.17 -5.38 -15.71
N VAL A 62 3.85 -5.98 -14.56
CA VAL A 62 4.79 -6.78 -13.75
C VAL A 62 6.03 -5.95 -13.37
N VAL A 63 5.85 -4.73 -12.87
CA VAL A 63 6.94 -3.83 -12.43
C VAL A 63 7.10 -3.87 -10.92
N ASP A 64 8.33 -3.81 -10.39
CA ASP A 64 8.56 -3.69 -8.94
C ASP A 64 8.15 -2.30 -8.47
N THR A 65 6.93 -2.22 -7.97
CA THR A 65 6.23 -0.95 -7.71
C THR A 65 6.04 -0.75 -6.23
N ALA A 66 6.40 0.42 -5.74
CA ALA A 66 6.23 0.82 -4.37
C ALA A 66 5.59 2.22 -4.26
N TYR A 67 4.82 2.42 -3.20
CA TYR A 67 4.36 3.73 -2.78
C TYR A 67 5.14 4.17 -1.53
N LEU A 68 5.72 5.36 -1.58
CA LEU A 68 6.28 6.05 -0.43
C LEU A 68 5.33 7.18 -0.03
N SER A 69 4.72 7.03 1.13
CA SER A 69 4.08 8.16 1.79
C SER A 69 5.08 8.83 2.71
N VAL A 70 5.29 10.14 2.56
CA VAL A 70 6.27 10.85 3.39
C VAL A 70 5.86 10.78 4.86
N THR A 71 4.58 10.89 5.17
CA THR A 71 4.05 10.85 6.54
C THR A 71 3.16 9.63 6.78
N ARG A 72 2.64 9.47 8.01
CA ARG A 72 1.64 8.44 8.35
C ARG A 72 0.21 9.00 8.39
N GLY A 73 0.01 10.26 8.01
CA GLY A 73 -1.31 10.88 7.94
C GLY A 73 -1.91 11.27 9.29
N GLU A 74 -1.08 11.48 10.32
CA GLU A 74 -1.49 11.82 11.69
C GLU A 74 -2.30 13.12 11.81
N GLY A 75 -2.06 14.07 10.91
CA GLY A 75 -2.68 15.40 10.89
C GLY A 75 -4.04 15.45 10.21
N GLY A 76 -4.51 14.31 9.70
CA GLY A 76 -5.77 14.17 8.98
C GLY A 76 -7.03 14.23 9.87
N GLN A 77 -8.17 14.08 9.21
CA GLN A 77 -9.48 13.96 9.85
C GLN A 77 -9.96 12.51 9.81
N ASN A 78 -10.59 12.05 10.89
CA ASN A 78 -11.30 10.78 10.92
C ASN A 78 -12.81 11.02 10.88
N PHE A 79 -13.47 10.64 9.77
CA PHE A 79 -14.91 10.85 9.58
C PHE A 79 -15.79 9.83 10.29
N ILE A 80 -15.25 8.64 10.59
CA ILE A 80 -16.02 7.49 11.11
C ILE A 80 -15.65 7.12 12.56
N GLY A 81 -14.68 7.83 13.15
CA GLY A 81 -14.12 7.53 14.46
C GLY A 81 -13.69 8.77 15.23
N ARG A 82 -13.02 8.56 16.36
CA ARG A 82 -12.58 9.63 17.28
C ARG A 82 -11.05 9.78 17.34
N GLU A 83 -10.33 8.88 16.70
CA GLU A 83 -8.88 8.78 16.68
C GLU A 83 -8.28 10.00 15.96
N LYS A 84 -7.18 10.52 16.51
CA LYS A 84 -6.47 11.70 16.01
C LYS A 84 -4.98 11.56 16.26
N GLY A 85 -4.15 12.32 15.55
CA GLY A 85 -2.70 12.33 15.77
C GLY A 85 -2.12 10.93 15.57
N LEU A 86 -1.36 10.46 16.56
CA LEU A 86 -0.67 9.16 16.49
C LEU A 86 -1.63 7.98 16.32
N ASP A 87 -2.77 7.98 17.02
CA ASP A 87 -3.76 6.88 16.92
C ASP A 87 -4.33 6.81 15.50
N LEU A 88 -4.61 7.96 14.89
CA LEU A 88 -5.05 8.02 13.50
C LEU A 88 -3.95 7.56 12.54
N GLY A 89 -2.70 7.95 12.77
CA GLY A 89 -1.56 7.49 11.98
C GLY A 89 -1.40 5.97 11.98
N VAL A 90 -1.60 5.33 13.14
CA VAL A 90 -1.58 3.86 13.23
C VAL A 90 -2.67 3.23 12.38
N LEU A 91 -3.89 3.77 12.42
CA LEU A 91 -5.00 3.29 11.58
C LEU A 91 -4.68 3.45 10.09
N ARG A 92 -4.27 4.65 9.65
CA ARG A 92 -3.98 4.92 8.24
C ARG A 92 -2.81 4.10 7.69
N VAL A 93 -1.81 3.79 8.54
CA VAL A 93 -0.75 2.84 8.16
C VAL A 93 -1.33 1.47 7.86
N GLN A 94 -2.24 0.95 8.70
CA GLN A 94 -2.86 -0.35 8.45
C GLN A 94 -3.77 -0.32 7.21
N GLU A 95 -4.54 0.75 7.01
CA GLU A 95 -5.36 0.94 5.81
C GLU A 95 -4.49 0.95 4.54
N SER A 96 -3.37 1.67 4.58
CA SER A 96 -2.42 1.76 3.46
C SER A 96 -1.75 0.42 3.17
N LEU A 97 -1.28 -0.30 4.20
CA LEU A 97 -0.71 -1.63 4.05
C LEU A 97 -1.71 -2.63 3.43
N ALA A 98 -2.97 -2.61 3.90
CA ALA A 98 -4.02 -3.44 3.35
C ALA A 98 -4.33 -3.09 1.88
N ALA A 99 -4.33 -1.81 1.52
CA ALA A 99 -4.51 -1.37 0.14
C ALA A 99 -3.37 -1.88 -0.76
N ARG A 100 -2.10 -1.77 -0.33
CA ARG A 100 -0.96 -2.26 -1.10
C ARG A 100 -0.97 -3.78 -1.27
N GLU A 101 -1.47 -4.54 -0.29
CA GLU A 101 -1.63 -6.00 -0.42
C GLU A 101 -2.59 -6.35 -1.56
N ILE A 102 -3.71 -5.63 -1.67
CA ILE A 102 -4.69 -5.81 -2.77
C ILE A 102 -4.08 -5.43 -4.11
N GLU A 103 -3.35 -4.32 -4.16
CA GLU A 103 -2.71 -3.83 -5.38
C GLU A 103 -1.50 -4.68 -5.79
N GLY A 104 -0.89 -5.41 -4.86
CA GLY A 104 0.35 -6.16 -5.08
C GLY A 104 1.58 -5.26 -5.17
N THR A 105 1.62 -4.19 -4.38
CA THR A 105 2.69 -3.19 -4.31
C THR A 105 3.32 -3.14 -2.92
N LYS A 106 4.44 -2.43 -2.76
CA LYS A 106 5.08 -2.20 -1.46
C LYS A 106 4.67 -0.85 -0.87
N GLN A 107 4.59 -0.76 0.46
CA GLN A 107 4.40 0.49 1.19
C GLN A 107 5.69 0.91 1.90
N PHE A 108 6.04 2.18 1.83
CA PHE A 108 7.09 2.80 2.63
C PHE A 108 6.57 4.06 3.32
N PHE A 109 7.23 4.39 4.44
CA PHE A 109 6.99 5.59 5.24
C PHE A 109 8.32 6.18 5.70
N THR A 110 8.44 7.50 5.76
CA THR A 110 9.62 8.16 6.36
C THR A 110 9.43 8.39 7.87
N ARG A 111 10.39 9.05 8.52
CA ARG A 111 10.25 9.57 9.89
C ARG A 111 9.42 10.84 10.02
N ALA A 112 9.07 11.49 8.91
CA ALA A 112 8.32 12.73 8.93
C ALA A 112 6.95 12.54 9.61
N LYS A 113 6.58 13.53 10.43
CA LYS A 113 5.27 13.57 11.09
C LYS A 113 4.34 14.48 10.32
N ASP A 114 3.13 14.01 10.07
CA ASP A 114 2.06 14.87 9.62
C ASP A 114 1.60 15.75 10.78
N PHE A 115 1.49 17.05 10.52
CA PHE A 115 1.05 18.05 11.49
C PHE A 115 -0.17 18.85 10.99
N GLY A 116 -0.83 18.34 9.95
CA GLY A 116 -1.97 18.95 9.27
C GLY A 116 -1.52 19.95 8.20
N PHE A 117 -2.44 20.82 7.83
CA PHE A 117 -2.25 21.77 6.74
C PHE A 117 -1.11 22.77 7.03
N ALA A 118 -0.12 22.82 6.13
CA ALA A 118 0.93 23.84 6.10
C ALA A 118 0.60 24.91 5.06
N LYS A 119 0.89 26.18 5.36
CA LYS A 119 0.64 27.29 4.42
C LYS A 119 1.82 27.61 3.52
N SER A 120 3.02 27.20 3.91
CA SER A 120 4.26 27.42 3.16
C SER A 120 5.24 26.29 3.37
N VAL A 121 6.21 26.18 2.46
CA VAL A 121 7.32 25.23 2.58
C VAL A 121 8.15 25.51 3.83
N ASP A 122 8.41 26.79 4.14
CA ASP A 122 9.17 27.19 5.33
C ASP A 122 8.54 26.68 6.63
N GLU A 123 7.20 26.66 6.71
CA GLU A 123 6.50 26.10 7.87
C GLU A 123 6.75 24.60 8.02
N THR A 124 6.76 23.87 6.90
CA THR A 124 7.06 22.43 6.88
C THR A 124 8.52 22.17 7.27
N LEU A 125 9.47 22.88 6.66
CA LEU A 125 10.90 22.71 6.92
C LEU A 125 11.31 23.20 8.33
N ALA A 126 10.54 24.08 8.97
CA ALA A 126 10.73 24.43 10.37
C ALA A 126 10.34 23.28 11.34
N ARG A 127 9.48 22.35 10.90
CA ARG A 127 9.00 21.22 11.71
C ARG A 127 9.70 19.91 11.36
N TRP A 128 10.10 19.74 10.10
CA TRP A 128 10.81 18.57 9.62
C TRP A 128 12.31 18.79 9.66
N ASP A 129 13.04 17.77 10.08
CA ASP A 129 14.47 17.69 9.80
C ASP A 129 14.63 17.36 8.31
N GLU A 130 14.83 18.39 7.48
CA GLU A 130 14.95 18.25 6.02
C GLU A 130 15.95 17.18 5.62
N ASN A 131 17.15 17.20 6.22
CA ASN A 131 18.20 16.23 5.92
C ASN A 131 17.81 14.82 6.36
N GLY A 132 17.21 14.69 7.54
CA GLY A 132 16.75 13.41 8.07
C GLY A 132 15.61 12.79 7.25
N VAL A 133 14.65 13.60 6.80
CA VAL A 133 13.55 13.14 5.94
C VAL A 133 14.05 12.81 4.56
N LEU A 134 14.90 13.65 3.95
CA LEU A 134 15.49 13.39 2.64
C LEU A 134 16.30 12.08 2.65
N ALA A 135 17.06 11.81 3.71
CA ALA A 135 17.82 10.58 3.86
C ALA A 135 16.97 9.30 3.96
N ASP A 136 15.68 9.40 4.33
CA ASP A 136 14.77 8.26 4.30
C ASP A 136 14.24 7.99 2.87
N MET A 137 14.38 8.94 1.94
CA MET A 137 13.85 8.86 0.57
C MET A 137 14.86 8.39 -0.48
N VAL A 138 16.17 8.49 -0.20
CA VAL A 138 17.26 8.24 -1.17
C VAL A 138 18.12 7.03 -0.83
#